data_AF-A0A936WHZ5-F1
#
_entry.id   AF-A0A936WHZ5-F1
#
_cell.length_a   1.000
_cell.length_b   1.000
_cell.length_c   1.000
_cell.angle_alpha   90.00
_cell.angle_beta   90.00
_cell.angle_gamma   90.00
#
_symmetry.space_group_name_H-M   'P 1'
#
loop_
_entity.id
_entity.type
_entity.pdbx_description
1 polymer ?
#
loop_
_entity_poly.entity_id
_entity_poly.type
_entity_poly.pdbx_seq_one_letter_code
_entity_poly.pdbx_strand_id
1 'polypeptide(L)'
;MAILLPGHGTQPGDLLDVTWQEWAKAEAYGADKLAAEADEIYLGGLSTGGTLSVYQALGDNRVRGLFLFSPALKVTPMASLANVHKVYSWLLPSAKWVNILPDKAIYKYESFPKNAAAQIYALIQEVQARLHEHAVNIPIFTAASQDDTTVYTSATLDFMAHAHHTCNQLVLYTTDTKKIPPTIPKRNLELVNSVFPEQKILSAAHTSIILPIDDAYYGMMGAYANCTHYYPDDIKQYDACNKNSEQNLQGELTEENLKAGTLRRLMVNPNFPTLKVSMKKFIDSLP
;
A
#
# COMPACT_ATOMS: atom_id res chain seq x y z
N MET A 1 -18.47 0.04 -4.20
CA MET A 1 -18.50 -1.23 -3.45
C MET A 1 -17.11 -1.51 -2.89
N ALA A 2 -17.01 -2.12 -1.71
CA ALA A 2 -15.74 -2.61 -1.15
C ALA A 2 -15.89 -4.10 -0.80
N ILE A 3 -14.83 -4.88 -1.00
CA ILE A 3 -14.80 -6.32 -0.72
C ILE A 3 -13.94 -6.61 0.51
N LEU A 4 -14.35 -7.59 1.31
CA LEU A 4 -13.50 -8.12 2.37
C LEU A 4 -12.74 -9.35 1.85
N LEU A 5 -11.42 -9.25 1.77
CA LEU A 5 -10.60 -10.35 1.28
C LEU A 5 -10.55 -11.51 2.29
N PRO A 6 -10.54 -12.77 1.83
CA PRO A 6 -10.32 -13.92 2.71
C PRO A 6 -9.11 -13.75 3.64
N GLY A 7 -9.30 -14.11 4.91
CA GLY A 7 -8.32 -13.95 5.99
C GLY A 7 -8.12 -12.52 6.50
N HIS A 8 -8.86 -11.52 6.00
CA HIS A 8 -8.83 -10.14 6.49
C HIS A 8 -10.11 -9.81 7.25
N GLY A 9 -10.03 -8.88 8.23
CA GLY A 9 -11.17 -8.44 9.03
C GLY A 9 -11.63 -9.45 10.09
N THR A 10 -10.87 -10.51 10.30
CA THR A 10 -11.04 -11.54 11.34
C THR A 10 -9.87 -11.50 12.32
N GLN A 11 -8.86 -12.37 12.19
CA GLN A 11 -7.64 -12.42 12.99
C GLN A 11 -6.39 -12.70 12.12
N PRO A 12 -5.17 -12.30 12.55
CA PRO A 12 -3.95 -12.50 11.75
C PRO A 12 -3.69 -13.97 11.36
N GLY A 13 -4.12 -14.91 12.21
CA GLY A 13 -3.95 -16.35 11.99
C GLY A 13 -4.66 -16.87 10.74
N ASP A 14 -5.72 -16.21 10.28
CA ASP A 14 -6.49 -16.65 9.12
C ASP A 14 -5.72 -16.42 7.79
N LEU A 15 -4.62 -15.67 7.84
CA LEU A 15 -3.69 -15.49 6.72
C LEU A 15 -2.60 -16.58 6.63
N LEU A 16 -2.56 -17.52 7.58
CA LEU A 16 -1.54 -18.59 7.61
C LEU A 16 -1.66 -19.56 6.43
N ASP A 17 -2.88 -19.78 5.95
CA ASP A 17 -3.18 -20.80 4.93
C ASP A 17 -3.92 -20.24 3.71
N VAL A 18 -4.23 -18.95 3.69
CA VAL A 18 -4.87 -18.28 2.55
C VAL A 18 -3.97 -18.31 1.30
N THR A 19 -4.59 -18.29 0.14
CA THR A 19 -3.92 -18.19 -1.16
C THR A 19 -4.26 -16.87 -1.85
N TRP A 20 -3.33 -16.32 -2.65
CA TRP A 20 -3.63 -15.10 -3.39
C TRP A 20 -4.78 -15.30 -4.39
N GLN A 21 -4.97 -16.54 -4.89
CA GLN A 21 -6.08 -16.89 -5.76
C GLN A 21 -7.43 -16.75 -5.05
N GLU A 22 -7.51 -16.97 -3.74
CA GLU A 22 -8.73 -16.69 -2.98
C GLU A 22 -9.02 -15.19 -2.91
N TRP A 23 -7.99 -14.35 -2.78
CA TRP A 23 -8.13 -12.90 -2.87
C TRP A 23 -8.60 -12.45 -4.27
N ALA A 24 -7.98 -13.00 -5.32
CA ALA A 24 -8.36 -12.71 -6.70
C ALA A 24 -9.80 -13.17 -7.02
N LYS A 25 -10.24 -14.33 -6.50
CA LYS A 25 -11.63 -14.78 -6.62
C LYS A 25 -12.60 -13.84 -5.92
N ALA A 26 -12.25 -13.33 -4.74
CA ALA A 26 -13.08 -12.36 -4.02
C ALA A 26 -13.21 -11.04 -4.79
N GLU A 27 -12.12 -10.56 -5.42
CA GLU A 27 -12.17 -9.37 -6.27
C GLU A 27 -12.97 -9.60 -7.55
N ALA A 28 -12.76 -10.71 -8.24
CA ALA A 28 -13.53 -11.08 -9.43
C ALA A 28 -15.04 -11.15 -9.11
N TYR A 29 -15.41 -11.78 -7.98
CA TYR A 29 -16.80 -11.80 -7.53
C TYR A 29 -17.36 -10.38 -7.32
N GLY A 30 -16.57 -9.49 -6.71
CA GLY A 30 -16.95 -8.10 -6.55
C GLY A 30 -17.13 -7.39 -7.90
N ALA A 31 -16.17 -7.55 -8.81
CA ALA A 31 -16.23 -6.96 -10.16
C ALA A 31 -17.47 -7.45 -10.91
N ASP A 32 -17.81 -8.75 -10.81
CA ASP A 32 -19.02 -9.32 -11.41
C ASP A 32 -20.30 -8.73 -10.84
N LYS A 33 -20.36 -8.49 -9.52
CA LYS A 33 -21.51 -7.83 -8.90
C LYS A 33 -21.66 -6.38 -9.36
N LEU A 34 -20.55 -5.65 -9.44
CA LEU A 34 -20.57 -4.26 -9.89
C LEU A 34 -20.94 -4.16 -11.38
N ALA A 35 -20.41 -5.05 -12.22
CA ALA A 35 -20.71 -5.10 -13.65
C ALA A 35 -22.16 -5.49 -13.97
N ALA A 36 -22.88 -6.10 -13.02
CA ALA A 36 -24.32 -6.35 -13.16
C ALA A 36 -25.17 -5.08 -12.92
N GLU A 37 -24.59 -4.04 -12.31
CA GLU A 37 -25.26 -2.80 -11.90
C GLU A 37 -24.74 -1.56 -12.62
N ALA A 38 -23.62 -1.65 -13.33
CA ALA A 38 -22.95 -0.54 -14.00
C ALA A 38 -22.38 -0.93 -15.38
N ASP A 39 -22.49 -0.02 -16.34
CA ASP A 39 -21.94 -0.20 -17.70
C ASP A 39 -20.41 -0.16 -17.73
N GLU A 40 -19.81 0.60 -16.80
CA GLU A 40 -18.38 0.78 -16.67
C GLU A 40 -17.95 0.58 -15.21
N ILE A 41 -16.88 -0.20 -15.01
CA ILE A 41 -16.33 -0.42 -13.67
C ILE A 41 -14.90 0.11 -13.56
N TYR A 42 -14.63 0.75 -12.43
CA TYR A 42 -13.30 1.22 -12.05
C TYR A 42 -12.89 0.46 -10.80
N LEU A 43 -11.68 -0.10 -10.83
CA LEU A 43 -11.11 -0.81 -9.69
C LEU A 43 -10.06 0.05 -9.00
N GLY A 44 -9.84 -0.20 -7.73
CA GLY A 44 -8.82 0.52 -7.00
C GLY A 44 -8.51 -0.12 -5.67
N GLY A 45 -7.28 0.10 -5.22
CA GLY A 45 -6.80 -0.51 -4.00
C GLY A 45 -5.47 0.04 -3.52
N LEU A 46 -5.25 -0.11 -2.21
CA LEU A 46 -3.99 0.16 -1.54
C LEU A 46 -3.11 -1.09 -1.56
N SER A 47 -1.83 -0.95 -1.86
CA SER A 47 -0.84 -2.02 -1.71
C SER A 47 -1.24 -3.29 -2.47
N THR A 48 -1.42 -4.42 -1.77
CA THR A 48 -1.89 -5.68 -2.34
C THR A 48 -3.22 -5.54 -3.08
N GLY A 49 -4.13 -4.67 -2.60
CA GLY A 49 -5.38 -4.37 -3.31
C GLY A 49 -5.15 -3.71 -4.66
N GLY A 50 -4.13 -2.85 -4.77
CA GLY A 50 -3.76 -2.26 -6.06
C GLY A 50 -3.20 -3.30 -7.03
N THR A 51 -2.41 -4.25 -6.53
CA THR A 51 -1.88 -5.38 -7.31
C THR A 51 -3.00 -6.29 -7.82
N LEU A 52 -3.98 -6.58 -6.96
CA LEU A 52 -5.19 -7.31 -7.32
C LEU A 52 -5.97 -6.59 -8.43
N SER A 53 -6.21 -5.28 -8.29
CA SER A 53 -6.91 -4.51 -9.32
C SER A 53 -6.18 -4.50 -10.67
N VAL A 54 -4.84 -4.47 -10.68
CA VAL A 54 -4.05 -4.65 -11.91
C VAL A 54 -4.24 -6.06 -12.48
N TYR A 55 -4.17 -7.09 -11.63
CA TYR A 55 -4.40 -8.49 -12.03
C TYR A 55 -5.79 -8.68 -12.68
N GLN A 56 -6.84 -8.14 -12.06
CA GLN A 56 -8.21 -8.22 -12.58
C GLN A 56 -8.34 -7.49 -13.91
N ALA A 57 -7.81 -6.27 -14.03
CA ALA A 57 -7.89 -5.48 -15.27
C ALA A 57 -7.16 -6.13 -16.46
N LEU A 58 -6.14 -6.95 -16.21
CA LEU A 58 -5.45 -7.71 -17.28
C LEU A 58 -6.31 -8.85 -17.87
N GLY A 59 -7.33 -9.31 -17.15
CA GLY A 59 -8.21 -10.40 -17.57
C GLY A 59 -9.67 -9.99 -17.81
N ASP A 60 -10.03 -8.74 -17.55
CA ASP A 60 -11.42 -8.28 -17.53
C ASP A 60 -11.60 -6.97 -18.29
N ASN A 61 -12.04 -7.08 -19.55
CA ASN A 61 -12.26 -5.94 -20.44
C ASN A 61 -13.40 -5.00 -20.01
N ARG A 62 -14.18 -5.35 -18.98
CA ARG A 62 -15.19 -4.46 -18.39
C ARG A 62 -14.54 -3.37 -17.54
N VAL A 63 -13.31 -3.59 -17.06
CA VAL A 63 -12.58 -2.60 -16.25
C VAL A 63 -12.10 -1.46 -17.14
N ARG A 64 -12.63 -0.26 -16.88
CA ARG A 64 -12.40 0.95 -17.69
C ARG A 64 -11.34 1.88 -17.11
N GLY A 65 -10.86 1.63 -15.90
CA GLY A 65 -9.75 2.37 -15.31
C GLY A 65 -9.38 1.89 -13.91
N LEU A 66 -8.23 2.37 -13.43
CA LEU A 66 -7.62 1.97 -12.17
C LEU A 66 -7.31 3.17 -11.27
N PHE A 67 -7.52 2.98 -9.96
CA PHE A 67 -7.08 3.89 -8.89
C PHE A 67 -6.14 3.14 -7.93
N LEU A 68 -4.84 3.33 -8.12
CA LEU A 68 -3.79 2.60 -7.40
C LEU A 68 -3.19 3.48 -6.31
N PHE A 69 -3.13 2.97 -5.09
CA PHE A 69 -2.49 3.66 -3.96
C PHE A 69 -1.33 2.81 -3.46
N SER A 70 -0.09 3.31 -3.57
CA SER A 70 1.15 2.58 -3.29
C SER A 70 1.07 1.10 -3.69
N PRO A 71 0.74 0.76 -4.95
CA PRO A 71 0.49 -0.62 -5.34
C PRO A 71 1.73 -1.49 -5.13
N ALA A 72 1.54 -2.71 -4.63
CA ALA A 72 2.64 -3.63 -4.40
C ALA A 72 3.03 -4.32 -5.72
N LEU A 73 3.84 -3.66 -6.55
CA LEU A 73 4.30 -4.20 -7.84
C LEU A 73 5.68 -4.85 -7.77
N LYS A 74 6.41 -4.60 -6.68
CA LYS A 74 7.64 -5.29 -6.31
C LYS A 74 7.87 -5.16 -4.81
N VAL A 75 8.24 -6.27 -4.19
CA VAL A 75 8.61 -6.36 -2.77
C VAL A 75 9.99 -7.02 -2.64
N THR A 76 10.56 -7.06 -1.44
CA THR A 76 11.85 -7.72 -1.21
C THR A 76 11.84 -9.16 -1.72
N PRO A 77 12.89 -9.62 -2.45
CA PRO A 77 13.01 -11.00 -2.88
C PRO A 77 12.96 -12.01 -1.72
N MET A 78 13.29 -11.59 -0.50
CA MET A 78 13.17 -12.43 0.70
C MET A 78 11.75 -12.93 0.95
N ALA A 79 10.72 -12.23 0.44
CA ALA A 79 9.34 -12.69 0.51
C ALA A 79 9.12 -14.04 -0.21
N SER A 80 9.90 -14.35 -1.26
CA SER A 80 9.84 -15.64 -1.96
C SER A 80 10.28 -16.81 -1.06
N LEU A 81 11.21 -16.57 -0.15
CA LEU A 81 11.73 -17.56 0.80
C LEU A 81 10.83 -17.73 2.02
N ALA A 82 9.79 -16.90 2.14
CA ALA A 82 8.94 -16.89 3.31
C ALA A 82 8.26 -18.26 3.53
N ASN A 83 7.98 -19.05 2.48
CA ASN A 83 7.36 -20.38 2.61
C ASN A 83 8.32 -21.56 2.89
N VAL A 84 9.64 -21.36 2.91
CA VAL A 84 10.63 -22.43 3.20
C VAL A 84 10.42 -23.05 4.60
N HIS A 85 9.76 -22.31 5.49
CA HIS A 85 9.42 -22.79 6.84
C HIS A 85 8.38 -23.91 6.88
N LYS A 86 7.56 -24.14 5.84
CA LYS A 86 6.49 -25.14 5.85
C LYS A 86 6.98 -26.58 6.11
N VAL A 87 8.27 -26.86 5.86
CA VAL A 87 8.89 -28.18 6.10
C VAL A 87 9.14 -28.45 7.60
N TYR A 88 9.35 -27.42 8.42
CA TYR A 88 9.74 -27.57 9.83
C TYR A 88 8.84 -26.81 10.82
N SER A 89 7.89 -26.01 10.34
CA SER A 89 7.04 -25.16 11.18
C SER A 89 6.01 -25.90 12.04
N TRP A 90 5.82 -27.21 11.80
CA TRP A 90 5.04 -28.07 12.68
C TRP A 90 5.71 -28.27 14.04
N LEU A 91 7.04 -28.13 14.13
CA LEU A 91 7.80 -28.19 15.38
C LEU A 91 7.91 -26.83 16.10
N LEU A 92 7.81 -25.73 15.35
CA LEU A 92 7.97 -24.37 15.85
C LEU A 92 6.89 -23.45 15.24
N PRO A 93 5.71 -23.33 15.86
CA PRO A 93 4.59 -22.53 15.33
C PRO A 93 4.95 -21.05 15.07
N SER A 94 5.85 -20.47 15.87
CA SER A 94 6.36 -19.10 15.66
C SER A 94 7.12 -18.93 14.34
N ALA A 95 7.66 -20.01 13.77
CA ALA A 95 8.37 -19.97 12.49
C ALA A 95 7.46 -19.61 11.31
N LYS A 96 6.13 -19.65 11.49
CA LYS A 96 5.13 -19.24 10.48
C LYS A 96 4.98 -17.72 10.32
N TRP A 97 5.60 -16.93 11.20
CA TRP A 97 5.39 -15.50 11.28
C TRP A 97 6.65 -14.74 10.87
N VAL A 98 6.47 -13.64 10.14
CA VAL A 98 7.54 -12.64 9.91
C VAL A 98 7.78 -11.89 11.20
N ASN A 99 6.68 -11.46 11.82
CA ASN A 99 6.65 -10.86 13.14
C ASN A 99 5.36 -11.29 13.85
N ILE A 100 5.42 -11.31 15.18
CA ILE A 100 4.26 -11.43 16.05
C ILE A 100 4.27 -10.17 16.90
N LEU A 101 3.25 -9.35 16.74
CA LEU A 101 3.12 -8.04 17.35
C LEU A 101 1.88 -8.01 18.28
N PRO A 102 1.67 -6.95 19.07
CA PRO A 102 0.56 -6.88 20.01
C PRO A 102 -0.84 -6.91 19.39
N ASP A 103 -0.98 -6.63 18.09
CA ASP A 103 -2.23 -6.52 17.34
C ASP A 103 -3.23 -5.54 17.99
N LYS A 104 -2.74 -4.36 18.39
CA LYS A 104 -3.57 -3.29 18.98
C LYS A 104 -4.42 -2.54 17.96
N ALA A 105 -4.03 -2.56 16.70
CA ALA A 105 -4.76 -1.92 15.62
C ALA A 105 -6.07 -2.67 15.31
N ILE A 106 -7.22 -1.97 15.31
CA ILE A 106 -8.53 -2.63 15.13
C ILE A 106 -8.90 -2.91 13.66
N TYR A 107 -8.27 -2.23 12.70
CA TYR A 107 -8.58 -2.37 11.26
C TYR A 107 -7.48 -3.05 10.45
N LYS A 108 -6.26 -3.16 10.99
CA LYS A 108 -5.09 -3.73 10.30
C LYS A 108 -4.35 -4.62 11.28
N TYR A 109 -3.96 -5.81 10.85
CA TYR A 109 -3.07 -6.64 11.66
C TYR A 109 -1.69 -5.99 11.75
N GLU A 110 -1.10 -6.06 12.93
CA GLU A 110 0.30 -5.75 13.15
C GLU A 110 1.12 -7.03 12.90
N SER A 111 0.68 -8.17 13.42
CA SER A 111 1.31 -9.46 13.17
C SER A 111 1.16 -9.88 11.71
N PHE A 112 2.26 -10.36 11.13
CA PHE A 112 2.31 -10.67 9.70
C PHE A 112 2.82 -12.09 9.43
N PRO A 113 1.96 -13.00 8.94
CA PRO A 113 2.38 -14.34 8.54
C PRO A 113 3.32 -14.36 7.35
N LYS A 114 4.28 -15.29 7.36
CA LYS A 114 5.16 -15.57 6.21
C LYS A 114 4.38 -16.03 4.98
N ASN A 115 3.27 -16.77 5.18
CA ASN A 115 2.41 -17.18 4.09
C ASN A 115 1.83 -15.96 3.36
N ALA A 116 1.32 -14.96 4.09
CA ALA A 116 0.80 -13.73 3.48
C ALA A 116 1.87 -13.02 2.61
N ALA A 117 3.10 -12.89 3.12
CA ALA A 117 4.22 -12.35 2.35
C ALA A 117 4.49 -13.15 1.05
N ALA A 118 4.48 -14.48 1.14
CA ALA A 118 4.69 -15.35 -0.01
C ALA A 118 3.54 -15.26 -1.03
N GLN A 119 2.29 -15.15 -0.58
CA GLN A 119 1.12 -14.99 -1.46
C GLN A 119 1.14 -13.65 -2.19
N ILE A 120 1.50 -12.56 -1.51
CA ILE A 120 1.69 -11.25 -2.16
C ILE A 120 2.80 -11.34 -3.21
N TYR A 121 3.94 -11.97 -2.88
CA TYR A 121 5.02 -12.17 -3.82
C TYR A 121 4.57 -12.99 -5.05
N ALA A 122 3.83 -14.08 -4.84
CA ALA A 122 3.31 -14.92 -5.92
C ALA A 122 2.32 -14.16 -6.83
N LEU A 123 1.42 -13.36 -6.26
CA LEU A 123 0.53 -12.48 -7.01
C LEU A 123 1.33 -11.47 -7.85
N ILE A 124 2.38 -10.86 -7.27
CA ILE A 124 3.25 -9.95 -8.01
C ILE A 124 3.90 -10.65 -9.20
N GLN A 125 4.43 -11.87 -9.02
CA GLN A 125 5.04 -12.61 -10.14
C GLN A 125 4.04 -12.90 -11.25
N GLU A 126 2.81 -13.27 -10.89
CA GLU A 126 1.74 -13.50 -11.85
C GLU A 126 1.37 -12.22 -12.63
N VAL A 127 1.25 -11.07 -11.94
CA VAL A 127 1.00 -9.78 -12.58
C VAL A 127 2.14 -9.40 -13.53
N GLN A 128 3.40 -9.55 -13.10
CA GLN A 128 4.56 -9.25 -13.95
C GLN A 128 4.60 -10.16 -15.19
N ALA A 129 4.33 -11.45 -15.04
CA ALA A 129 4.25 -12.40 -16.16
C ALA A 129 3.19 -11.97 -17.18
N ARG A 130 2.00 -11.58 -16.72
CA ARG A 130 0.92 -11.10 -17.61
C ARG A 130 1.23 -9.76 -18.27
N LEU A 131 1.89 -8.84 -17.56
CA LEU A 131 2.31 -7.55 -18.12
C LEU A 131 3.35 -7.70 -19.24
N HIS A 132 4.12 -8.80 -19.26
CA HIS A 132 5.01 -9.11 -20.38
C HIS A 132 4.26 -9.51 -21.66
N GLU A 133 3.05 -10.06 -21.53
CA GLU A 133 2.23 -10.50 -22.66
C GLU A 133 1.20 -9.44 -23.08
N HIS A 134 0.69 -8.68 -22.11
CA HIS A 134 -0.42 -7.74 -22.28
C HIS A 134 -0.16 -6.42 -21.57
N ALA A 135 -0.14 -5.31 -22.32
CA ALA A 135 -0.09 -3.98 -21.75
C ALA A 135 -1.45 -3.55 -21.18
N VAL A 136 -1.44 -2.85 -20.04
CA VAL A 136 -2.63 -2.21 -19.47
C VAL A 136 -2.88 -0.91 -20.24
N ASN A 137 -3.91 -0.91 -21.09
CA ASN A 137 -4.26 0.19 -21.99
C ASN A 137 -5.51 0.96 -21.56
N ILE A 138 -5.77 1.02 -20.26
CA ILE A 138 -6.88 1.78 -19.66
C ILE A 138 -6.32 2.95 -18.82
N PRO A 139 -7.09 4.02 -18.58
CA PRO A 139 -6.70 5.09 -17.67
C PRO A 139 -6.28 4.59 -16.27
N ILE A 140 -5.13 5.06 -15.78
CA ILE A 140 -4.61 4.74 -14.45
C ILE A 140 -4.32 6.02 -13.67
N PHE A 141 -4.97 6.16 -12.52
CA PHE A 141 -4.58 7.09 -11.48
C PHE A 141 -3.73 6.34 -10.45
N THR A 142 -2.54 6.84 -10.16
CA THR A 142 -1.67 6.28 -9.11
C THR A 142 -1.27 7.36 -8.12
N ALA A 143 -1.30 7.04 -6.82
CA ALA A 143 -0.70 7.86 -5.78
C ALA A 143 0.26 7.01 -4.93
N ALA A 144 1.51 7.43 -4.77
CA ALA A 144 2.53 6.66 -4.06
C ALA A 144 3.52 7.55 -3.30
N SER A 145 4.18 6.99 -2.28
CA SER A 145 5.31 7.64 -1.61
C SER A 145 6.63 7.24 -2.25
N GLN A 146 7.51 8.21 -2.50
CA GLN A 146 8.88 7.98 -2.93
C GLN A 146 9.74 7.37 -1.81
N ASP A 147 9.39 7.64 -0.55
CA ASP A 147 10.13 7.23 0.64
C ASP A 147 9.68 5.85 1.18
N ASP A 148 8.72 5.20 0.51
CA ASP A 148 8.12 3.91 0.88
C ASP A 148 9.17 2.81 1.13
N THR A 149 9.13 2.20 2.31
CA THR A 149 10.03 1.11 2.71
C THR A 149 9.36 -0.27 2.70
N THR A 150 8.07 -0.35 2.35
CA THR A 150 7.31 -1.61 2.27
C THR A 150 7.32 -2.19 0.87
N VAL A 151 7.17 -1.33 -0.15
CA VAL A 151 7.20 -1.72 -1.57
C VAL A 151 8.22 -0.87 -2.31
N TYR A 152 8.77 -1.39 -3.41
CA TYR A 152 9.69 -0.61 -4.22
C TYR A 152 8.94 0.35 -5.14
N THR A 153 8.90 1.63 -4.79
CA THR A 153 8.26 2.67 -5.61
C THR A 153 8.84 2.76 -7.02
N SER A 154 10.11 2.37 -7.23
CA SER A 154 10.69 2.26 -8.58
C SER A 154 9.87 1.34 -9.49
N ALA A 155 9.31 0.23 -8.99
CA ALA A 155 8.46 -0.63 -9.80
C ALA A 155 7.12 0.03 -10.18
N THR A 156 6.59 0.88 -9.30
CA THR A 156 5.42 1.72 -9.61
C THR A 156 5.74 2.74 -10.69
N LEU A 157 6.91 3.38 -10.62
CA LEU A 157 7.38 4.30 -11.66
C LEU A 157 7.60 3.57 -12.99
N ASP A 158 8.21 2.40 -12.97
CA ASP A 158 8.42 1.57 -14.17
C ASP A 158 7.08 1.15 -14.79
N PHE A 159 6.12 0.69 -13.97
CA PHE A 159 4.78 0.36 -14.44
C PHE A 159 4.07 1.55 -15.09
N MET A 160 4.09 2.72 -14.44
CA MET A 160 3.46 3.93 -14.96
C MET A 160 4.15 4.46 -16.23
N ALA A 161 5.45 4.22 -16.40
CA ALA A 161 6.19 4.57 -17.61
C ALA A 161 5.82 3.69 -18.82
N HIS A 162 5.42 2.43 -18.58
CA HIS A 162 5.02 1.47 -19.61
C HIS A 162 3.50 1.42 -19.86
N ALA A 163 2.68 1.95 -18.95
CA ALA A 163 1.24 2.05 -19.17
C ALA A 163 0.94 3.14 -20.23
N HIS A 164 0.42 2.74 -21.39
CA HIS A 164 0.38 3.58 -22.60
C HIS A 164 -0.85 4.50 -22.74
N HIS A 165 -1.65 4.70 -21.69
CA HIS A 165 -2.87 5.51 -21.79
C HIS A 165 -2.60 7.01 -21.58
N THR A 166 -3.19 7.85 -22.43
CA THR A 166 -2.94 9.31 -22.41
C THR A 166 -3.44 9.98 -21.14
N CYS A 167 -4.53 9.48 -20.54
CA CYS A 167 -5.10 10.01 -19.30
C CYS A 167 -4.40 9.53 -18.02
N ASN A 168 -3.30 8.75 -18.11
CA ASN A 168 -2.58 8.29 -16.92
C ASN A 168 -2.12 9.47 -16.05
N GLN A 169 -2.27 9.33 -14.73
CA GLN A 169 -1.87 10.35 -13.76
C GLN A 169 -1.15 9.69 -12.58
N LEU A 170 -0.02 10.27 -12.18
CA LEU A 170 0.79 9.87 -11.03
C LEU A 170 0.92 11.04 -10.06
N VAL A 171 0.44 10.87 -8.84
CA VAL A 171 0.71 11.73 -7.68
C VAL A 171 1.82 11.09 -6.86
N LEU A 172 3.01 11.67 -6.89
CA LEU A 172 4.18 11.15 -6.17
C LEU A 172 4.51 12.07 -4.99
N TYR A 173 4.34 11.53 -3.78
CA TYR A 173 4.75 12.17 -2.54
C TYR A 173 6.26 12.00 -2.35
N THR A 174 6.98 13.08 -2.10
CA THR A 174 8.45 13.06 -1.99
C THR A 174 8.95 14.07 -0.97
N THR A 175 10.11 13.80 -0.38
CA THR A 175 10.88 14.75 0.43
C THR A 175 11.65 15.77 -0.41
N ASP A 176 11.83 15.50 -1.71
CA ASP A 176 12.54 16.37 -2.65
C ASP A 176 11.75 16.55 -3.95
N THR A 177 11.00 17.64 -4.04
CA THR A 177 10.19 17.98 -5.22
C THR A 177 11.02 18.45 -6.42
N LYS A 178 12.34 18.60 -6.27
CA LYS A 178 13.24 18.92 -7.39
C LYS A 178 13.69 17.67 -8.14
N LYS A 179 13.61 16.49 -7.52
CA LYS A 179 13.93 15.20 -8.14
C LYS A 179 12.74 14.66 -8.94
N ILE A 180 12.69 15.04 -10.21
CA ILE A 180 11.66 14.59 -11.15
C ILE A 180 12.03 13.20 -11.69
N PRO A 181 11.17 12.17 -11.58
CA PRO A 181 11.37 10.89 -12.25
C PRO A 181 11.50 11.09 -13.77
N PRO A 182 12.62 10.65 -14.40
CA PRO A 182 12.88 10.96 -15.80
C PRO A 182 11.97 10.22 -16.78
N THR A 183 11.38 9.10 -16.35
CA THR A 183 10.57 8.20 -17.19
C THR A 183 9.10 8.58 -17.26
N ILE A 184 8.62 9.49 -16.41
CA ILE A 184 7.22 9.88 -16.36
C ILE A 184 7.03 11.22 -17.09
N PRO A 185 6.13 11.31 -18.09
CA PRO A 185 5.81 12.57 -18.73
C PRO A 185 5.33 13.62 -17.73
N LYS A 186 5.88 14.84 -17.78
CA LYS A 186 5.53 15.93 -16.84
C LYS A 186 4.03 16.22 -16.76
N ARG A 187 3.30 16.07 -17.87
CA ARG A 187 1.84 16.26 -17.93
C ARG A 187 1.05 15.22 -17.12
N ASN A 188 1.65 14.07 -16.84
CA ASN A 188 1.05 12.95 -16.10
C ASN A 188 1.57 12.89 -14.65
N LEU A 189 2.42 13.84 -14.22
CA LEU A 189 3.10 13.79 -12.93
C LEU A 189 2.74 15.00 -12.07
N GLU A 190 2.29 14.72 -10.85
CA GLU A 190 2.13 15.67 -9.77
C GLU A 190 3.10 15.31 -8.65
N LEU A 191 4.11 16.16 -8.42
CA LEU A 191 5.03 16.02 -7.29
C LEU A 191 4.47 16.76 -6.08
N VAL A 192 4.30 16.05 -4.97
CA VAL A 192 3.72 16.61 -3.75
C VAL A 192 4.75 16.54 -2.64
N ASN A 193 5.03 17.69 -2.00
CA ASN A 193 5.89 17.72 -0.83
C ASN A 193 5.26 16.92 0.32
N SER A 194 6.06 16.06 0.94
CA SER A 194 5.63 15.20 2.05
C SER A 194 6.20 15.62 3.41
N VAL A 195 7.03 16.66 3.45
CA VAL A 195 7.62 17.18 4.69
C VAL A 195 6.75 18.30 5.26
N PHE A 196 6.32 18.15 6.52
CA PHE A 196 5.52 19.14 7.24
C PHE A 196 6.09 19.38 8.64
N PRO A 197 7.07 20.30 8.78
CA PRO A 197 7.79 20.51 10.05
C PRO A 197 6.88 20.95 11.21
N GLU A 198 5.87 21.77 10.94
CA GLU A 198 4.91 22.23 11.96
C GLU A 198 4.11 21.07 12.57
N GLN A 199 3.85 20.04 11.77
CA GLN A 199 3.19 18.79 12.17
C GLN A 199 4.19 17.68 12.54
N LYS A 200 5.50 17.97 12.57
CA LYS A 200 6.58 17.00 12.84
C LYS A 200 6.62 15.83 11.86
N ILE A 201 6.20 16.04 10.61
CA ILE A 201 6.21 15.02 9.56
C ILE A 201 7.47 15.15 8.71
N LEU A 202 8.26 14.08 8.68
CA LEU A 202 9.53 13.98 7.97
C LEU A 202 9.39 13.46 6.54
N SER A 203 8.38 12.60 6.27
CA SER A 203 8.13 12.01 4.95
C SER A 203 6.77 11.31 4.91
N ALA A 204 6.27 11.02 3.70
CA ALA A 204 5.10 10.17 3.51
C ALA A 204 5.45 8.68 3.63
N ALA A 205 4.56 7.88 4.22
CA ALA A 205 4.75 6.44 4.39
C ALA A 205 3.82 5.62 3.48
N HIS A 206 4.13 4.35 3.27
CA HIS A 206 3.29 3.39 2.56
C HIS A 206 1.83 3.44 3.02
N THR A 207 1.64 3.52 4.33
CA THR A 207 0.34 3.46 5.00
C THR A 207 -0.43 4.76 4.98
N SER A 208 0.21 5.87 4.58
CA SER A 208 -0.32 7.20 4.86
C SER A 208 -1.18 7.79 3.74
N ILE A 209 -1.06 7.28 2.51
CA ILE A 209 -1.58 7.92 1.28
C ILE A 209 -3.09 8.23 1.35
N ILE A 210 -3.90 7.32 1.88
CA ILE A 210 -5.37 7.34 1.71
C ILE A 210 -6.16 7.77 2.94
N LEU A 211 -5.50 8.23 4.01
CA LEU A 211 -6.17 8.59 5.25
C LEU A 211 -6.04 10.09 5.51
N PRO A 212 -7.11 10.79 5.91
CA PRO A 212 -7.06 12.21 6.24
C PRO A 212 -6.41 12.44 7.61
N ILE A 213 -5.90 13.65 7.82
CA ILE A 213 -5.17 14.01 9.04
C ILE A 213 -6.02 13.98 10.32
N ASP A 214 -7.33 14.17 10.17
CA ASP A 214 -8.37 14.22 11.21
C ASP A 214 -9.11 12.90 11.41
N ASP A 215 -8.58 11.79 10.85
CA ASP A 215 -9.14 10.45 11.08
C ASP A 215 -9.19 10.13 12.59
N ALA A 216 -10.34 9.69 13.09
CA ALA A 216 -10.53 9.47 14.53
C ALA A 216 -9.63 8.39 15.13
N TYR A 217 -9.13 7.46 14.32
CA TYR A 217 -8.33 6.32 14.78
C TYR A 217 -6.85 6.47 14.41
N TYR A 218 -6.56 6.70 13.13
CA TYR A 218 -5.21 6.81 12.59
C TYR A 218 -4.69 8.26 12.49
N GLY A 219 -5.55 9.24 12.77
CA GLY A 219 -5.25 10.68 12.72
C GLY A 219 -4.08 11.12 13.57
N MET A 220 -3.72 12.39 13.42
CA MET A 220 -2.64 12.98 14.21
C MET A 220 -2.89 12.83 15.72
N MET A 221 -4.14 13.07 16.13
CA MET A 221 -4.67 12.89 17.48
C MET A 221 -5.55 11.63 17.60
N GLY A 222 -5.39 10.67 16.68
CA GLY A 222 -6.18 9.45 16.65
C GLY A 222 -5.84 8.51 17.81
N ALA A 223 -6.74 7.57 18.10
CA ALA A 223 -6.57 6.61 19.20
C ALA A 223 -5.41 5.62 19.02
N TYR A 224 -4.82 5.52 17.82
CA TYR A 224 -3.75 4.58 17.51
C TYR A 224 -2.48 5.28 17.01
N ALA A 225 -1.33 4.79 17.46
CA ALA A 225 -0.01 5.22 17.00
C ALA A 225 0.80 4.03 16.47
N ASN A 226 1.31 4.14 15.24
CA ASN A 226 2.10 3.06 14.65
C ASN A 226 3.56 3.10 15.13
N CYS A 227 3.80 2.51 16.31
CA CYS A 227 5.12 2.44 16.96
C CYS A 227 5.72 1.03 16.92
N THR A 228 5.11 0.12 16.17
CA THR A 228 5.40 -1.33 16.19
C THR A 228 6.82 -1.72 15.80
N HIS A 229 7.53 -0.88 15.06
CA HIS A 229 8.92 -1.11 14.65
C HIS A 229 9.92 -1.10 15.82
N TYR A 230 9.52 -0.63 17.00
CA TYR A 230 10.31 -0.76 18.23
C TYR A 230 10.03 -2.08 18.97
N TYR A 231 9.00 -2.84 18.60
CA TYR A 231 8.63 -4.07 19.29
C TYR A 231 9.24 -5.31 18.59
N PRO A 232 9.67 -6.34 19.34
CA PRO A 232 9.78 -6.40 20.81
C PRO A 232 11.10 -5.83 21.34
N ASP A 233 12.02 -5.46 20.44
CA ASP A 233 13.44 -5.30 20.75
C ASP A 233 13.75 -4.08 21.63
N ASP A 234 12.97 -2.99 21.53
CA ASP A 234 13.06 -1.81 22.38
C ASP A 234 11.69 -1.45 22.98
N ILE A 235 11.27 -2.26 23.96
CA ILE A 235 9.98 -2.08 24.63
C ILE A 235 9.83 -0.72 25.32
N LYS A 236 10.94 -0.13 25.81
CA LYS A 236 10.93 1.18 26.46
C LYS A 236 10.57 2.26 25.45
N GLN A 237 11.18 2.21 24.27
CA GLN A 237 10.92 3.14 23.19
C GLN A 237 9.53 2.89 22.57
N TYR A 238 9.09 1.64 22.44
CA TYR A 238 7.72 1.30 22.05
C TYR A 238 6.69 1.95 22.97
N ASP A 239 6.85 1.82 24.29
CA ASP A 239 5.93 2.42 25.27
C ASP A 239 5.99 3.96 25.25
N ALA A 240 7.19 4.54 25.13
CA ALA A 240 7.37 5.98 25.02
C ALA A 240 6.70 6.55 23.76
N CYS A 241 6.87 5.86 22.63
CA CYS A 241 6.27 6.24 21.35
C CYS A 241 4.74 6.20 21.41
N ASN A 242 4.16 5.18 22.06
CA ASN A 242 2.71 5.06 22.22
C ASN A 242 2.13 6.09 23.20
N LYS A 243 2.82 6.40 24.32
CA LYS A 243 2.34 7.34 25.34
C LYS A 243 2.39 8.80 24.91
N ASN A 244 3.44 9.19 24.17
CA ASN A 244 3.68 10.58 23.77
C ASN A 244 3.44 10.78 22.26
N SER A 245 2.46 10.07 21.69
CA SER A 245 2.24 9.98 20.23
C SER A 245 2.15 11.34 19.53
N GLU A 246 1.52 12.33 20.15
CA GLU A 246 1.33 13.69 19.62
C GLU A 246 2.64 14.51 19.57
N GLN A 247 3.62 14.14 20.39
CA GLN A 247 4.89 14.86 20.49
C GLN A 247 5.97 14.29 19.57
N ASN A 248 5.78 13.06 19.09
CA ASN A 248 6.77 12.33 18.32
C ASN A 248 6.90 12.85 16.88
N LEU A 249 8.08 12.62 16.31
CA LEU A 249 8.30 12.76 14.87
C LEU A 249 7.47 11.70 14.14
N GLN A 250 7.07 11.99 12.91
CA GLN A 250 6.29 11.09 12.09
C GLN A 250 6.89 10.95 10.71
N GLY A 251 6.85 9.76 10.13
CA GLY A 251 7.31 9.57 8.76
C GLY A 251 7.36 8.11 8.36
N GLU A 252 7.98 7.83 7.22
CA GLU A 252 8.32 6.47 6.86
C GLU A 252 9.55 5.99 7.64
N LEU A 253 9.68 4.67 7.79
CA LEU A 253 10.76 3.99 8.53
C LEU A 253 12.07 3.94 7.74
N THR A 254 12.47 5.06 7.13
CA THR A 254 13.77 5.19 6.47
C THR A 254 14.88 5.24 7.52
N GLU A 255 16.09 4.80 7.16
CA GLU A 255 17.24 4.86 8.06
C GLU A 255 17.56 6.29 8.53
N GLU A 256 17.27 7.29 7.69
CA GLU A 256 17.46 8.71 8.03
C GLU A 256 16.45 9.17 9.08
N ASN A 257 15.16 8.89 8.89
CA ASN A 257 14.12 9.29 9.84
C ASN A 257 14.28 8.62 11.21
N LEU A 258 14.71 7.35 11.23
CA LEU A 258 14.93 6.61 12.48
C LEU A 258 16.06 7.20 13.34
N LYS A 259 16.99 7.96 12.74
CA LYS A 259 18.07 8.66 13.46
C LYS A 259 17.61 10.00 14.06
N ALA A 260 16.47 10.53 13.64
CA ALA A 260 16.00 11.86 14.05
C ALA A 260 15.41 11.89 15.47
N GLY A 261 15.05 10.73 16.04
CA GLY A 261 14.53 10.60 17.40
C GLY A 261 13.41 9.56 17.48
N THR A 262 12.49 9.75 18.44
CA THR A 262 11.28 8.91 18.55
C THR A 262 10.38 9.14 17.34
N LEU A 263 10.27 8.11 16.51
CA LEU A 263 9.51 8.13 15.27
C LEU A 263 8.24 7.29 15.42
N ARG A 264 7.10 7.83 14.99
CA ARG A 264 5.88 7.09 14.73
C ARG A 264 5.76 6.92 13.21
N ARG A 265 5.46 5.71 12.74
CA ARG A 265 5.22 5.50 11.31
C ARG A 265 3.97 6.28 10.90
N LEU A 266 4.08 7.14 9.89
CA LEU A 266 2.97 8.02 9.48
C LEU A 266 1.81 7.18 8.93
N MET A 267 0.59 7.49 9.36
CA MET A 267 -0.63 6.81 8.93
C MET A 267 -1.58 7.70 8.14
N VAL A 268 -1.29 9.00 8.01
CA VAL A 268 -2.19 9.99 7.39
C VAL A 268 -1.49 10.86 6.36
N ASN A 269 -2.27 11.39 5.43
CA ASN A 269 -1.83 12.26 4.36
C ASN A 269 -2.29 13.70 4.64
N PRO A 270 -1.38 14.63 5.01
CA PRO A 270 -1.72 16.05 5.17
C PRO A 270 -2.29 16.68 3.89
N ASN A 271 -1.94 16.13 2.72
CA ASN A 271 -2.46 16.56 1.43
C ASN A 271 -3.67 15.73 0.96
N PHE A 272 -4.37 15.03 1.86
CA PHE A 272 -5.55 14.24 1.48
C PHE A 272 -6.64 15.07 0.76
N PRO A 273 -6.94 16.33 1.13
CA PRO A 273 -7.84 17.17 0.35
C PRO A 273 -7.36 17.40 -1.09
N THR A 274 -6.06 17.63 -1.28
CA THR A 274 -5.44 17.80 -2.61
C THR A 274 -5.50 16.51 -3.41
N LEU A 275 -5.26 15.35 -2.78
CA LEU A 275 -5.40 14.04 -3.42
C LEU A 275 -6.79 13.85 -4.03
N LYS A 276 -7.85 14.21 -3.29
CA LYS A 276 -9.23 14.17 -3.79
C LYS A 276 -9.44 15.07 -5.00
N VAL A 277 -8.82 16.26 -5.01
CA VAL A 277 -8.87 17.16 -6.17
C VAL A 277 -8.17 16.54 -7.38
N SER A 278 -7.00 15.91 -7.20
CA SER A 278 -6.28 15.23 -8.28
C SER A 278 -7.06 14.02 -8.82
N MET A 279 -7.69 13.24 -7.94
CA MET A 279 -8.60 12.15 -8.35
C MET A 279 -9.79 12.69 -9.15
N LYS A 280 -10.41 13.79 -8.70
CA LYS A 280 -11.52 14.41 -9.44
C LYS A 280 -11.07 14.90 -10.82
N LYS A 281 -9.92 15.57 -10.93
CA LYS A 281 -9.36 16.00 -12.22
C LYS A 281 -9.13 14.82 -13.16
N PHE A 282 -8.63 13.71 -12.64
CA PHE A 282 -8.47 12.49 -13.42
C PHE A 282 -9.82 11.96 -13.92
N ILE A 283 -10.82 11.84 -13.03
CA ILE A 283 -12.18 11.42 -13.39
C ILE A 283 -12.77 12.31 -14.48
N ASP A 284 -12.64 13.64 -14.33
CA ASP A 284 -13.18 14.62 -15.29
C ASP A 284 -12.45 14.57 -16.66
N SER A 285 -11.33 13.84 -16.77
CA SER A 285 -10.55 13.63 -18.00
C SER A 285 -10.71 12.24 -18.64
N LEU A 286 -11.52 11.38 -18.04
CA LEU A 286 -11.82 10.06 -18.59
C LEU A 286 -12.66 10.22 -19.88
N PRO A 287 -12.45 9.33 -20.87
CA PRO A 287 -13.14 9.38 -22.17
C PRO A 287 -14.63 9.06 -22.09
#